data_AF-A0A419ZQQ8-F1
#
_entry.id   AF-A0A419ZQQ8-F1
#
_cell.length_a   1.000
_cell.length_b   1.000
_cell.length_c   1.000
_cell.angle_alpha   90.00
_cell.angle_beta   90.00
_cell.angle_gamma   90.00
#
_symmetry.space_group_name_H-M   'P 1'
#
loop_
_entity.id
_entity.type
_entity.pdbx_description
1 polymer ?
#
loop_
_entity_poly.entity_id
_entity_poly.type
_entity_poly.pdbx_seq_one_letter_code
_entity_poly.pdbx_strand_id
1 'polypeptide(L)' 'MTTTIERDAHLDLLLSIAHETLGIATFELSGKASADLRIVRVDSLARALEAAYDAGLMVGRRVSANRGLAGQQQ' A
#
# COMPACT_ATOMS: atom_id res chain seq x y z
N MET A 1 -23.83 -6.18 9.31
CA MET A 1 -22.90 -7.26 9.68
C MET A 1 -21.50 -6.67 9.70
N THR A 2 -20.80 -6.88 10.80
CA THR A 2 -19.77 -6.00 11.38
C THR A 2 -18.39 -6.37 10.84
N THR A 3 -17.80 -5.59 9.93
CA THR A 3 -16.40 -5.75 9.49
C THR A 3 -15.50 -4.77 10.24
N THR A 4 -15.51 -4.88 11.56
CA THR A 4 -14.67 -4.05 12.43
C THR A 4 -13.71 -4.99 13.15
N ILE A 5 -12.41 -4.68 13.07
CA ILE A 5 -11.30 -5.27 13.83
C ILE A 5 -10.67 -6.57 13.25
N GLU A 6 -10.17 -6.54 12.01
CA GLU A 6 -8.84 -7.11 11.74
C GLU A 6 -7.87 -5.94 11.74
N ARG A 7 -7.23 -5.69 12.89
CA ARG A 7 -6.11 -4.76 12.96
C ARG A 7 -5.09 -5.22 11.93
N ASP A 8 -4.75 -4.34 11.01
CA ASP A 8 -4.25 -4.64 9.66
C ASP A 8 -2.84 -5.28 9.65
N ALA A 9 -2.72 -6.51 10.17
CA ALA A 9 -1.47 -7.28 10.22
C ALA A 9 -0.88 -7.49 8.82
N HIS A 10 -1.75 -7.54 7.82
CA HIS A 10 -1.40 -7.54 6.41
C HIS A 10 -0.73 -6.21 5.99
N LEU A 11 -1.27 -5.05 6.41
CA LEU A 11 -0.64 -3.74 6.17
C LEU A 11 0.69 -3.60 6.90
N ASP A 12 0.80 -4.13 8.12
CA ASP A 12 2.04 -4.08 8.92
C ASP A 12 3.17 -4.91 8.27
N LEU A 13 2.81 -6.08 7.73
CA LEU A 13 3.72 -6.92 6.95
C LEU A 13 4.10 -6.26 5.62
N LEU A 14 3.14 -5.68 4.90
CA LEU A 14 3.40 -4.89 3.69
C LEU A 14 4.31 -3.69 3.97
N LEU A 15 4.09 -3.00 5.08
CA LEU A 15 4.88 -1.85 5.47
C LEU A 15 6.30 -2.27 5.83
N SER A 16 6.47 -3.40 6.51
CA SER A 16 7.78 -3.98 6.78
C SER A 16 8.54 -4.31 5.49
N ILE A 17 7.90 -4.99 4.55
CA ILE A 17 8.49 -5.31 3.24
C ILE A 17 8.83 -4.02 2.48
N ALA A 18 7.92 -3.06 2.41
CA ALA A 18 8.12 -1.79 1.72
C ALA A 18 9.21 -0.93 2.37
N HIS A 19 9.36 -0.99 3.68
CA HIS A 19 10.42 -0.32 4.41
C HIS A 19 11.80 -0.93 4.07
N GLU A 20 11.91 -2.25 4.10
CA GLU A 20 13.19 -2.94 3.82
C GLU A 20 13.61 -2.86 2.36
N THR A 21 12.65 -2.91 1.42
CA THR A 21 12.96 -2.99 -0.01
C THR A 21 12.88 -1.66 -0.73
N LEU A 22 11.90 -0.82 -0.39
CA LEU A 22 11.61 0.45 -1.08
C LEU A 22 11.94 1.69 -0.23
N GLY A 23 12.31 1.51 1.04
CA GLY A 23 12.56 2.62 1.97
C GLY A 23 11.29 3.44 2.27
N ILE A 24 10.12 2.82 2.18
CA ILE A 24 8.82 3.45 2.48
C ILE A 24 8.49 3.21 3.95
N ALA A 25 8.50 4.27 4.75
CA ALA A 25 8.27 4.19 6.19
C ALA A 25 6.79 4.28 6.59
N THR A 26 5.92 4.78 5.69
CA THR A 26 4.48 4.89 5.92
C THR A 26 3.72 4.89 4.60
N PHE A 27 2.48 4.40 4.62
CA PHE A 27 1.52 4.53 3.51
C PHE A 27 0.57 5.72 3.69
N GLU A 28 0.75 6.51 4.75
CA GLU A 28 -0.01 7.74 4.99
C GLU A 28 0.46 8.83 4.00
N LEU A 29 -0.51 9.47 3.34
CA LEU A 29 -0.23 10.61 2.46
C LEU A 29 0.14 11.83 3.29
N SER A 30 1.34 12.36 3.08
CA SER A 30 1.79 13.60 3.71
C SER A 30 1.17 14.85 3.05
N GLY A 31 0.57 14.72 1.85
CA GLY A 31 0.07 15.85 1.07
C GLY A 31 1.18 16.65 0.39
N LYS A 32 2.40 16.10 0.33
CA LYS A 32 3.57 16.68 -0.31
C LYS A 32 4.04 15.69 -1.37
N ALA A 33 4.01 16.10 -2.64
CA ALA A 33 4.40 15.23 -3.76
C ALA A 33 5.80 14.61 -3.58
N SER A 34 6.75 15.32 -2.94
CA SER A 34 8.09 14.82 -2.65
C SER A 34 8.15 13.72 -1.59
N ALA A 35 7.13 13.61 -0.74
CA ALA A 35 7.01 12.56 0.27
C ALA A 35 6.12 11.41 -0.21
N ASP A 36 5.09 11.73 -1.00
CA ASP A 36 4.09 10.80 -1.50
C ASP A 36 4.54 10.04 -2.77
N LEU A 37 5.46 10.61 -3.55
CA LEU A 37 6.03 9.99 -4.74
C LEU A 37 7.50 9.68 -4.52
N ARG A 38 7.91 8.45 -4.81
CA ARG A 38 9.29 7.99 -4.65
C ARG A 38 9.80 7.35 -5.94
N ILE A 39 11.00 7.73 -6.35
CA ILE A 39 11.72 7.05 -7.42
C ILE A 39 12.39 5.82 -6.79
N VAL A 40 11.99 4.64 -7.24
CA VAL A 40 12.56 3.36 -6.80
C VAL A 40 13.24 2.64 -7.97
N ARG A 41 14.23 1.81 -7.66
CA ARG A 41 14.84 0.96 -8.69
C ARG A 41 13.88 -0.19 -9.03
N VAL A 42 13.83 -0.55 -10.31
CA VAL A 42 12.98 -1.66 -10.79
C VAL A 42 13.33 -2.99 -10.09
N ASP A 43 14.61 -3.22 -9.82
CA ASP A 43 15.09 -4.39 -9.08
C ASP A 43 14.55 -4.45 -7.64
N SER A 44 14.58 -3.32 -6.92
CA SER A 44 14.03 -3.20 -5.58
C SER A 44 12.51 -3.40 -5.56
N LEU A 45 11.82 -2.95 -6.61
CA LEU A 45 10.39 -3.18 -6.79
C LEU A 45 10.08 -4.66 -7.02
N ALA A 46 10.84 -5.34 -7.89
CA ALA A 46 10.66 -6.78 -8.11
C ALA A 46 10.84 -7.56 -6.81
N ARG A 47 11.91 -7.27 -6.06
CA ARG A 47 12.20 -7.91 -4.77
C ARG A 47 11.11 -7.67 -3.72
N ALA A 48 10.50 -6.48 -3.71
CA ALA A 48 9.37 -6.17 -2.84
C ALA A 48 8.15 -7.03 -3.16
N LEU A 49 7.84 -7.20 -4.46
CA LEU A 49 6.72 -8.00 -4.93
C LEU A 49 6.94 -9.49 -4.67
N GLU A 50 8.16 -9.98 -4.88
CA GLU A 50 8.54 -11.37 -4.58
C GLU A 50 8.46 -11.65 -3.08
N ALA A 51 8.96 -10.75 -2.23
CA ALA A 51 8.86 -10.86 -0.78
C ALA A 51 7.39 -10.84 -0.32
N ALA A 52 6.54 -10.02 -0.95
CA ALA A 52 5.12 -10.02 -0.66
C ALA A 52 4.46 -11.36 -1.04
N TYR A 53 4.83 -11.94 -2.18
CA TYR A 53 4.32 -13.23 -2.62
C TYR A 53 4.75 -14.37 -1.69
N ASP A 54 6.02 -14.42 -1.28
CA ASP A 54 6.56 -15.39 -0.32
C ASP A 54 5.86 -15.29 1.04
N ALA A 55 5.55 -14.07 1.46
CA ALA A 55 4.80 -13.80 2.69
C ALA A 55 3.30 -14.16 2.61
N GLY A 56 2.83 -14.73 1.49
CA GLY A 56 1.45 -15.17 1.30
C GLY A 56 0.49 -14.05 0.89
N LEU A 57 0.99 -12.87 0.53
CA LEU A 57 0.20 -11.73 0.05
C LEU A 57 -0.17 -11.91 -1.43
N MET A 58 -0.96 -12.96 -1.72
CA MET A 58 -1.25 -13.42 -3.09
C MET A 58 -2.38 -12.66 -3.79
N VAL A 59 -3.15 -11.85 -3.06
CA VAL A 59 -4.31 -11.14 -3.60
C VAL A 59 -4.16 -9.66 -3.27
N GLY A 60 -4.00 -8.84 -4.31
CA GLY A 60 -4.14 -7.39 -4.15
C GLY A 60 -5.50 -7.11 -3.51
N ARG A 61 -5.50 -6.62 -2.26
CA ARG A 61 -6.71 -6.12 -1.64
C ARG A 61 -7.30 -5.13 -2.63
N ARG A 62 -8.53 -5.37 -3.10
CA ARG A 62 -9.27 -4.37 -3.89
C ARG A 62 -9.44 -3.16 -2.98
N VAL A 63 -8.51 -2.21 -3.05
CA VAL A 63 -8.75 -0.86 -2.58
C VAL A 63 -9.85 -0.38 -3.50
N SER A 64 -11.11 -0.52 -3.06
CA SER A 64 -12.23 0.12 -3.73
C SER A 64 -11.88 1.60 -3.77
N ALA A 65 -11.38 2.05 -4.92
CA ALA A 65 -11.30 3.45 -5.30
C ALA A 65 -12.74 3.94 -5.49
N ASN A 66 -13.52 3.96 -4.41
CA ASN A 66 -14.90 4.45 -4.43
C ASN A 66 -15.14 5.39 -3.26
N ARG A 67 -14.37 6.48 -3.22
CA ARG A 67 -14.85 7.74 -2.66
C ARG A 67 -14.10 8.93 -3.26
N GLY A 68 -14.02 8.95 -4.59
CA GLY A 68 -13.32 9.99 -5.34
C GLY A 68 -14.12 10.62 -6.48
N LEU A 69 -15.43 10.39 -6.64
CA LEU A 69 -16.27 11.06 -7.64
C LEU A 69 -17.75 11.13 -7.20
N ALA A 70 -18.03 11.71 -6.03
CA ALA A 70 -19.37 12.25 -5.73
C ALA A 70 -19.33 13.78 -5.80
N GLY A 71 -18.78 14.28 -6.91
CA GLY A 71 -18.90 15.66 -7.32
C GLY A 71 -20.04 15.77 -8.33
N GLN A 72 -21.17 16.26 -7.85
CA GLN A 72 -22.10 17.13 -8.58
C GLN A 72 -22.56 16.62 -9.97
N GLN A 73 -23.71 15.97 -9.99
CA GLN A 73 -24.62 16.12 -11.12
C GLN A 73 -25.73 17.07 -10.69
N GLN A 74 -25.85 18.13 -11.49
CA GLN A 74 -26.75 19.28 -11.36
C GLN A 74 -28.21 18.88 -11.54
#